data_AF-A0A1Y2NS16-F1
#
_entry.id   AF-A0A1Y2NS16-F1
#
_cell.length_a   1.000
_cell.length_b   1.000
_cell.length_c   1.000
_cell.angle_alpha   90.00
_cell.angle_beta   90.00
_cell.angle_gamma   90.00
#
_symmetry.space_group_name_H-M   'P 1'
#
loop_
_entity.id
_entity.type
_entity.pdbx_description
1 polymer ?
#
loop_
_entity_poly.entity_id
_entity_poly.type
_entity_poly.pdbx_seq_one_letter_code
_entity_poly.pdbx_strand_id
1 'polypeptide(L)'
;MRTVESALIELADQTAADVQRPAMARAPRHWPAPDRARRDALADTDATDPRRWRYTGRRTAPHAALWLCALVEGRPGPWRPLTDAHRARIGRVAAGALHRIETTLDTSAATATLTQRCTKCCGVIEIHGGAGTPPLARCTGCGHTWHTPEPAVA
;
A
#
# COMPACT_ATOMS: atom_id res chain seq x y z
N MET A 1 -9.48 -7.49 5.09
CA MET A 1 -9.14 -6.04 5.25
C MET A 1 -8.25 -5.74 6.45
N ARG A 2 -8.58 -6.14 7.69
CA ARG A 2 -7.71 -5.94 8.88
C ARG A 2 -6.24 -6.33 8.69
N THR A 3 -5.96 -7.44 8.00
CA THR A 3 -4.60 -7.87 7.68
C THR A 3 -3.80 -6.86 6.84
N VAL A 4 -4.46 -6.17 5.90
CA VAL A 4 -3.83 -5.11 5.10
C VAL A 4 -3.53 -3.90 5.98
N GLU A 5 -4.47 -3.55 6.85
CA GLU A 5 -4.29 -2.43 7.77
C GLU A 5 -3.11 -2.63 8.73
N SER A 6 -3.05 -3.80 9.36
CA SER A 6 -1.94 -4.16 10.25
C SER A 6 -0.60 -4.17 9.51
N ALA A 7 -0.55 -4.73 8.29
CA ALA A 7 0.68 -4.77 7.51
C ALA A 7 1.19 -3.38 7.13
N LEU A 8 0.30 -2.43 6.80
CA LEU A 8 0.69 -1.05 6.48
C LEU A 8 1.21 -0.31 7.70
N ILE A 9 0.54 -0.45 8.85
CA ILE A 9 0.96 0.19 10.10
C ILE A 9 2.31 -0.38 10.55
N GLU A 10 2.47 -1.69 10.55
CA GLU A 10 3.72 -2.36 10.94
C GLU A 10 4.88 -1.97 10.01
N LEU A 11 4.63 -1.91 8.70
CA LEU A 11 5.63 -1.45 7.74
C LEU A 11 6.05 0.01 8.00
N ALA A 12 5.10 0.89 8.34
CA ALA A 12 5.40 2.26 8.70
C ALA A 12 6.22 2.34 9.99
N ASP A 13 5.89 1.54 11.02
CA ASP A 13 6.66 1.49 12.27
C ASP A 13 8.10 1.03 12.05
N GLN A 14 8.28 -0.08 11.33
CA GLN A 14 9.61 -0.63 11.03
C GLN A 14 10.43 0.36 10.18
N THR A 15 9.82 0.93 9.14
CA THR A 15 10.51 1.89 8.29
C THR A 15 10.84 3.17 9.05
N ALA A 16 9.94 3.67 9.91
CA ALA A 16 10.22 4.84 10.74
C ALA A 16 11.36 4.57 11.73
N ALA A 17 11.43 3.38 12.34
CA ALA A 17 12.54 2.99 13.20
C ALA A 17 13.88 3.03 12.45
N ASP A 18 13.89 2.64 11.17
CA ASP A 18 15.10 2.59 10.34
C ASP A 18 15.51 3.98 9.82
N VAL A 19 14.56 4.79 9.33
CA VAL A 19 14.87 5.99 8.51
C VAL A 19 14.53 7.31 9.18
N GLN A 20 13.63 7.34 10.17
CA GLN A 20 13.25 8.59 10.80
C GLN A 20 14.43 9.10 11.63
N ARG A 21 14.80 10.37 11.42
CA ARG A 21 15.87 11.00 12.19
C ARG A 21 15.44 11.11 13.65
N PRO A 22 16.35 10.95 14.62
CA PRO A 22 16.05 11.22 16.02
C PRO A 22 15.40 12.59 16.19
N ALA A 23 14.51 12.69 17.18
CA ALA A 23 13.94 13.99 17.55
C ALA A 23 15.08 14.91 17.99
N MET A 24 14.99 16.16 17.56
CA MET A 24 15.99 17.15 17.87
C MET A 24 15.95 17.44 19.39
N ALA A 25 17.05 17.14 20.09
CA ALA A 25 17.13 17.40 21.53
C ALA A 25 17.18 18.90 21.83
N ARG A 26 16.61 19.34 22.95
CA ARG A 26 16.77 20.71 23.48
C ARG A 26 18.23 21.00 23.86
N ALA A 27 18.59 22.28 23.95
CA ALA A 27 19.96 22.65 24.24
C ALA A 27 20.34 22.40 25.71
N PRO A 28 21.62 22.13 26.01
CA PRO A 28 22.11 22.05 27.37
C PRO A 28 21.93 23.36 28.15
N ARG A 29 21.74 23.25 29.47
CA ARG A 29 21.52 24.43 30.33
C ARG A 29 22.70 25.41 30.36
N HIS A 30 23.92 24.93 30.15
CA HIS A 30 25.14 25.75 30.16
C HIS A 30 25.33 26.62 28.92
N TRP A 31 24.48 26.47 27.89
CA TRP A 31 24.53 27.33 26.71
C TRP A 31 24.10 28.76 27.04
N PRO A 32 24.62 29.78 26.32
CA PRO A 32 24.10 31.13 26.39
C PRO A 32 22.59 31.17 26.19
N ALA A 33 21.89 31.98 27.00
CA ALA A 33 20.44 32.09 26.96
C ALA A 33 19.83 32.31 25.55
N PRO A 34 20.36 33.21 24.70
CA PRO A 34 19.80 33.41 23.36
C PRO A 34 19.97 32.19 22.45
N ASP A 35 21.11 31.51 22.52
CA ASP A 35 21.38 30.32 21.69
C ASP A 35 20.54 29.12 22.15
N ARG A 36 20.41 28.94 23.47
CA ARG A 36 19.51 27.94 24.06
C ARG A 36 18.08 28.17 23.60
N ALA A 37 17.56 29.40 23.70
CA ALA A 37 16.20 29.73 23.27
C ALA A 37 15.97 29.42 21.78
N ARG A 38 16.93 29.79 20.91
CA ARG A 38 16.86 29.48 19.47
C ARG A 38 16.82 27.97 19.22
N ARG A 39 17.69 27.22 19.91
CA ARG A 39 17.82 25.78 19.73
C ARG A 39 16.64 25.00 20.29
N ASP A 40 16.03 25.48 21.38
CA ASP A 40 14.82 24.92 21.97
C ASP A 40 13.59 25.16 21.09
N ALA A 41 13.47 26.35 20.47
CA ALA A 41 12.39 26.62 19.51
C ALA A 41 12.44 25.69 18.29
N LEU A 42 13.64 25.39 17.79
CA LEU A 42 13.83 24.40 16.71
C LEU A 42 13.48 22.98 17.16
N ALA A 43 13.87 22.60 18.38
CA ALA A 43 13.51 21.30 18.95
C ALA A 43 11.99 21.14 19.10
N ASP A 44 11.29 22.19 19.54
CA ASP A 44 9.84 22.18 19.72
C ASP A 44 9.10 22.11 18.38
N THR A 45 9.61 22.80 17.35
CA THR A 45 9.10 22.71 15.98
C THR A 45 9.29 21.30 15.41
N ASP A 46 10.47 20.71 15.57
CA ASP A 46 10.76 19.35 15.13
C ASP A 46 9.91 18.31 15.87
N ALA A 47 9.74 18.47 17.20
CA ALA A 47 8.95 17.61 18.04
C ALA A 47 7.45 17.66 17.73
N THR A 48 6.96 18.71 17.07
CA THR A 48 5.55 18.88 16.68
C THR A 48 5.32 18.68 15.18
N ASP A 49 6.37 18.38 14.40
CA ASP A 49 6.26 18.17 12.95
C ASP A 49 5.24 17.05 12.64
N PRO A 50 4.14 17.36 11.92
CA PRO A 50 3.10 16.38 11.59
C PRO A 50 3.58 15.27 10.65
N ARG A 51 4.72 15.47 9.99
CA ARG A 51 5.32 14.48 9.09
C ARG A 51 6.06 13.38 9.86
N ARG A 52 6.40 13.60 11.13
CA ARG A 52 6.99 12.53 11.95
C ARG A 52 5.97 11.43 12.18
N TRP A 53 6.34 10.21 11.80
CA TRP A 53 5.60 9.04 12.23
C TRP A 53 5.75 8.88 13.74
N ARG A 54 4.63 8.65 14.42
CA ARG A 54 4.57 8.47 15.87
C ARG A 54 3.92 7.14 16.18
N TYR A 55 4.55 6.42 17.10
CA TYR A 55 4.02 5.16 17.61
C TYR A 55 2.74 5.36 18.46
N THR A 56 2.54 6.56 19.01
CA THR A 56 1.34 6.97 19.73
C THR A 56 0.53 7.99 18.92
N GLY A 57 -0.80 7.92 18.98
CA GLY A 57 -1.70 8.81 18.25
C GLY A 57 -2.30 8.18 16.99
N ARG A 58 -2.37 8.94 15.89
CA ARG A 58 -3.07 8.53 14.65
C ARG A 58 -2.27 7.47 13.89
N ARG A 59 -2.51 6.19 14.19
CA ARG A 59 -1.94 5.03 13.49
C ARG A 59 -3.02 4.26 12.74
N THR A 60 -3.51 4.87 11.67
CA THR A 60 -4.47 4.23 10.78
C THR A 60 -3.78 3.79 9.49
N ALA A 61 -4.32 2.77 8.82
CA ALA A 61 -3.75 2.28 7.58
C ALA A 61 -3.67 3.34 6.46
N PRO A 62 -4.70 4.19 6.23
CA PRO A 62 -4.58 5.27 5.25
C PRO A 62 -3.47 6.27 5.59
N HIS A 63 -3.30 6.60 6.88
CA HIS A 63 -2.24 7.49 7.31
C HIS A 63 -0.85 6.86 7.09
N ALA A 64 -0.68 5.58 7.43
CA ALA A 64 0.54 4.83 7.16
C ALA A 64 0.88 4.77 5.67
N ALA A 65 -0.12 4.49 4.81
CA ALA A 65 0.06 4.44 3.37
C ALA A 65 0.49 5.80 2.78
N LEU A 66 -0.16 6.90 3.19
CA LEU A 66 0.21 8.24 2.76
C LEU A 66 1.62 8.63 3.22
N TRP A 67 1.98 8.27 4.45
CA TRP A 67 3.31 8.53 4.99
C TRP A 67 4.40 7.75 4.22
N LEU A 68 4.19 6.46 3.98
CA LEU A 68 5.09 5.62 3.18
C LEU A 68 5.21 6.13 1.74
N CYS A 69 4.09 6.57 1.14
CA CYS A 69 4.08 7.16 -0.19
C CYS A 69 4.98 8.40 -0.26
N ALA A 70 4.86 9.32 0.71
CA ALA A 70 5.70 10.51 0.77
C ALA A 70 7.21 10.17 0.84
N LEU A 71 7.58 9.09 1.54
CA LEU A 71 8.97 8.62 1.57
C LEU A 71 9.44 8.09 0.21
N VAL A 72 8.61 7.29 -0.45
CA VAL A 72 8.92 6.72 -1.77
C VAL A 72 9.08 7.83 -2.82
N GLU A 73 8.20 8.83 -2.79
CA GLU A 73 8.25 10.05 -3.61
C GLU A 73 9.45 10.96 -3.31
N GLY A 74 10.19 10.70 -2.23
CA GLY A 74 11.33 11.54 -1.83
C GLY A 74 10.91 12.92 -1.31
N ARG A 75 9.70 13.04 -0.73
CA ARG A 75 9.25 14.29 -0.10
C ARG A 75 10.23 14.69 1.02
N PRO A 76 10.46 16.00 1.22
CA PRO A 76 11.34 16.47 2.29
C PRO A 76 10.69 16.30 3.67
N GLY A 77 11.48 15.88 4.66
CA GLY A 77 10.98 15.71 6.03
C GLY A 77 12.00 15.19 7.04
N PRO A 78 11.54 14.84 8.25
CA PRO A 78 12.36 14.36 9.38
C PRO A 78 12.90 12.93 9.21
N TRP A 79 13.26 12.53 7.99
CA TRP A 79 13.79 11.20 7.66
C TRP A 79 15.06 11.30 6.83
N ARG A 80 15.82 10.22 6.80
CA ARG A 80 16.93 9.99 5.88
C ARG A 80 16.38 9.47 4.54
N PRO A 81 17.14 9.58 3.44
CA PRO A 81 16.78 8.96 2.17
C PRO A 81 16.54 7.45 2.32
N LEU A 82 15.56 6.91 1.61
CA LEU A 82 15.33 5.48 1.54
C LEU A 82 16.46 4.77 0.78
N THR A 83 16.91 3.63 1.30
CA THR A 83 17.74 2.68 0.56
C THR A 83 16.89 1.87 -0.42
N ASP A 84 17.52 1.23 -1.39
CA ASP A 84 16.82 0.34 -2.34
C ASP A 84 16.14 -0.83 -1.61
N ALA A 85 16.74 -1.33 -0.53
CA ALA A 85 16.13 -2.37 0.30
C ALA A 85 14.81 -1.91 0.94
N HIS A 86 14.76 -0.68 1.46
CA HIS A 86 13.51 -0.09 1.97
C HIS A 86 12.47 0.04 0.87
N ARG A 87 12.86 0.58 -0.30
CA ARG A 87 11.95 0.74 -1.45
C ARG A 87 11.38 -0.60 -1.91
N ALA A 88 12.21 -1.62 -2.04
CA ALA A 88 11.79 -2.96 -2.42
C ALA A 88 10.84 -3.59 -1.38
N ARG A 89 11.13 -3.42 -0.07
CA ARG A 89 10.25 -3.90 1.01
C ARG A 89 8.88 -3.24 0.95
N ILE A 90 8.84 -1.91 0.83
CA ILE A 90 7.60 -1.14 0.72
C ILE A 90 6.81 -1.58 -0.52
N GLY A 91 7.48 -1.69 -1.68
CA GLY A 91 6.86 -2.14 -2.92
C GLY A 91 6.22 -3.52 -2.83
N ARG A 92 6.89 -4.50 -2.21
CA ARG A 92 6.33 -5.86 -2.03
C ARG A 92 5.07 -5.85 -1.17
N VAL A 93 5.08 -5.13 -0.04
CA VAL A 93 3.91 -5.05 0.84
C VAL A 93 2.77 -4.30 0.15
N ALA A 94 3.06 -3.22 -0.57
CA ALA A 94 2.07 -2.47 -1.33
C ALA A 94 1.42 -3.34 -2.42
N ALA A 95 2.21 -4.10 -3.18
CA ALA A 95 1.69 -5.04 -4.18
C ALA A 95 0.80 -6.13 -3.56
N GLY A 96 1.21 -6.70 -2.43
CA GLY A 96 0.40 -7.68 -1.71
C GLY A 96 -0.89 -7.09 -1.12
N ALA A 97 -0.84 -5.85 -0.64
CA ALA A 97 -2.01 -5.11 -0.17
C ALA A 97 -3.00 -4.85 -1.31
N LEU A 98 -2.51 -4.35 -2.45
CA LEU A 98 -3.30 -4.10 -3.66
C LEU A 98 -4.00 -5.39 -4.11
N HIS A 99 -3.26 -6.48 -4.27
CA HIS A 99 -3.83 -7.76 -4.71
C HIS A 99 -4.97 -8.25 -3.80
N ARG A 100 -4.82 -8.12 -2.48
CA ARG A 100 -5.88 -8.49 -1.52
C ARG A 100 -7.09 -7.58 -1.60
N ILE A 101 -6.87 -6.28 -1.79
CA ILE A 101 -7.96 -5.30 -1.97
C ILE A 101 -8.71 -5.62 -3.25
N GLU A 102 -7.99 -5.81 -4.36
CA GLU A 102 -8.57 -6.12 -5.67
C GLU A 102 -9.40 -7.39 -5.65
N THR A 103 -8.87 -8.45 -5.03
CA THR A 103 -9.56 -9.73 -4.85
C THR A 103 -10.80 -9.58 -3.96
N THR A 104 -10.71 -8.79 -2.88
CA THR A 104 -11.83 -8.61 -1.94
C THR A 104 -12.96 -7.78 -2.55
N LEU A 105 -12.61 -6.78 -3.35
CA LEU A 105 -13.56 -5.88 -4.00
C LEU A 105 -14.04 -6.40 -5.36
N ASP A 106 -13.56 -7.56 -5.80
CA ASP A 106 -13.74 -8.09 -7.16
C ASP A 106 -13.49 -7.02 -8.23
N THR A 107 -12.46 -6.20 -8.03
CA THR A 107 -12.12 -5.07 -8.93
C THR A 107 -11.09 -5.45 -9.97
N SER A 108 -10.40 -6.57 -9.81
CA SER A 108 -9.49 -7.09 -10.84
C SER A 108 -10.27 -7.85 -11.91
N ALA A 109 -10.05 -7.49 -13.17
CA ALA A 109 -10.35 -8.40 -14.28
C ALA A 109 -9.40 -9.61 -14.18
N ALA A 110 -9.96 -10.80 -14.12
CA ALA A 110 -9.23 -12.06 -14.10
C ALA A 110 -9.46 -12.81 -15.40
N THR A 111 -8.40 -13.41 -15.94
CA THR A 111 -8.48 -14.40 -17.01
C THR A 111 -8.00 -15.74 -16.47
N ALA A 112 -8.80 -16.79 -16.64
CA ALA A 112 -8.47 -18.15 -16.23
C ALA A 112 -8.66 -19.12 -17.40
N THR A 113 -7.76 -20.08 -17.54
CA THR A 113 -7.89 -21.13 -18.55
C THR A 113 -8.61 -22.35 -17.95
N LEU A 114 -9.64 -22.84 -18.62
CA LEU A 114 -10.29 -24.09 -18.23
C LEU A 114 -9.47 -25.30 -18.67
N THR A 115 -9.42 -26.31 -17.82
CA THR A 115 -8.88 -27.64 -18.15
C THR A 115 -9.73 -28.34 -19.22
N GLN A 116 -11.03 -28.06 -19.25
CA GLN A 116 -11.94 -28.57 -20.28
C GLN A 116 -11.65 -27.92 -21.65
N ARG A 117 -11.66 -28.74 -22.70
CA ARG A 117 -11.50 -28.28 -24.09
C ARG A 117 -12.84 -27.93 -24.73
N CYS A 118 -12.80 -27.06 -25.72
CA CYS A 118 -13.98 -26.73 -26.50
C CYS A 118 -14.54 -27.97 -27.19
N THR A 119 -15.83 -28.25 -26.98
CA THR A 119 -16.50 -29.40 -27.58
C THR A 119 -16.63 -29.31 -29.11
N LYS A 120 -16.50 -28.12 -29.70
CA LYS A 120 -16.62 -27.89 -31.15
C LYS A 120 -15.29 -28.00 -31.91
N CYS A 121 -14.18 -27.56 -31.31
CA CYS A 121 -12.90 -27.44 -32.02
C CYS A 121 -11.69 -27.94 -31.20
N CYS A 122 -11.91 -28.50 -30.01
CA CYS A 122 -10.86 -28.90 -29.05
C CYS A 122 -9.92 -27.77 -28.61
N GLY A 123 -10.23 -26.51 -28.94
CA GLY A 123 -9.44 -25.34 -28.55
C GLY A 123 -9.44 -25.10 -27.03
N VAL A 124 -8.51 -24.26 -26.59
CA VAL A 124 -8.44 -23.75 -25.21
C VAL A 124 -9.67 -22.89 -24.93
N ILE A 125 -10.22 -22.98 -23.72
CA ILE A 125 -11.28 -22.09 -23.25
C ILE A 125 -10.69 -21.16 -22.20
N GLU A 126 -10.85 -19.86 -22.41
CA GLU A 126 -10.49 -18.80 -21.46
C GLU A 126 -11.76 -18.23 -20.85
N ILE A 127 -11.78 -18.04 -19.54
CA ILE A 127 -12.81 -17.31 -18.82
C ILE A 127 -12.26 -15.93 -18.52
N HIS A 128 -12.99 -14.90 -18.92
CA HIS A 128 -12.78 -13.52 -18.52
C HIS A 128 -13.88 -13.12 -17.53
N GLY A 129 -13.52 -12.56 -16.37
CA GLY A 129 -14.50 -12.10 -15.39
C GLY A 129 -13.89 -11.14 -14.39
N GLY A 130 -14.70 -10.68 -13.43
CA GLY A 130 -14.28 -9.73 -12.41
C GLY A 130 -14.55 -8.28 -12.80
N ALA A 131 -14.15 -7.34 -11.95
CA ALA A 131 -14.48 -5.92 -12.06
C ALA A 131 -16.01 -5.65 -12.18
N GLY A 132 -16.84 -6.48 -11.52
CA GLY A 132 -18.30 -6.41 -11.62
C GLY A 132 -18.86 -6.83 -12.99
N THR A 133 -18.03 -7.38 -13.89
CA THR A 133 -18.47 -7.89 -15.18
C THR A 133 -18.88 -9.37 -15.05
N PRO A 134 -20.04 -9.78 -15.60
CA PRO A 134 -20.43 -11.19 -15.62
C PRO A 134 -19.34 -12.05 -16.28
N PRO A 135 -18.99 -13.22 -15.72
CA PRO A 135 -17.96 -14.07 -16.31
C PRO A 135 -18.38 -14.55 -17.70
N LEU A 136 -17.46 -14.40 -18.66
CA LEU A 136 -17.55 -14.80 -20.05
C LEU A 136 -16.51 -15.88 -20.33
N ALA A 137 -16.93 -17.09 -20.65
CA ALA A 137 -16.02 -18.08 -21.22
C ALA A 137 -15.98 -17.92 -22.74
N ARG A 138 -14.80 -17.98 -23.34
CA ARG A 138 -14.57 -17.92 -24.79
C ARG A 138 -13.56 -18.97 -25.21
N CYS A 139 -13.84 -19.68 -26.29
CA CYS A 139 -12.86 -20.54 -26.94
C CYS A 139 -11.91 -19.70 -27.79
N THR A 140 -10.60 -19.86 -27.60
CA THR A 140 -9.57 -19.15 -28.37
C THR A 140 -9.41 -19.67 -29.81
N GLY A 141 -9.86 -20.89 -30.07
CA GLY A 141 -9.79 -21.51 -31.40
C GLY A 141 -10.95 -21.12 -32.32
N CYS A 142 -12.20 -21.38 -31.89
CA CYS A 142 -13.39 -21.14 -32.72
C CYS A 142 -14.22 -19.92 -32.31
N GLY A 143 -13.83 -19.21 -31.24
CA GLY A 143 -14.53 -18.01 -30.78
C GLY A 143 -15.87 -18.28 -30.08
N HIS A 144 -16.28 -19.53 -29.89
CA HIS A 144 -17.54 -19.84 -29.20
C HIS A 144 -17.53 -19.31 -27.76
N THR A 145 -18.62 -18.67 -27.35
CA THR A 145 -18.78 -18.09 -26.01
C THR A 145 -19.82 -18.81 -25.17
N TRP A 146 -19.60 -18.81 -23.86
CA TRP A 146 -20.55 -19.23 -22.85
C TRP A 146 -20.69 -18.12 -21.82
N HIS A 147 -21.92 -17.86 -21.38
CA HIS A 147 -22.25 -16.82 -20.41
C HIS A 147 -23.05 -17.47 -19.28
N THR A 148 -22.91 -16.98 -18.05
CA THR A 148 -23.82 -17.35 -16.98
C THR A 148 -25.22 -16.82 -17.32
N PRO A 149 -26.30 -17.62 -17.23
CA PRO A 149 -27.63 -17.09 -17.35
C PRO A 149 -27.89 -16.06 -16.25
N GLU A 150 -28.59 -14.98 -16.59
CA GLU A 150 -28.97 -13.94 -15.62
C GLU A 150 -29.77 -14.57 -14.47
N PRO A 151 -29.42 -14.31 -13.19
CA PRO A 151 -30.18 -14.86 -12.08
C PRO A 151 -31.61 -14.29 -12.16
N ALA A 152 -32.60 -15.19 -12.27
CA ALA A 152 -34.00 -14.80 -12.24
C ALA A 152 -34.28 -14.04 -10.92
N VAL A 153 -34.66 -12.77 -11.05
CA VAL A 153 -35.07 -11.94 -9.92
C VAL A 153 -36.35 -12.55 -9.34
N ALA A 154 -36.29 -13.01 -8.09
CA ALA A 154 -37.43 -13.52 -7.32
C ALA A 154 -38.10 -12.39 -6.53
#